data_AF-A0A3N5GGN0-F1
#
_entry.id   AF-A0A3N5GGN0-F1
#
_cell.length_a   1.000
_cell.length_b   1.000
_cell.length_c   1.000
_cell.angle_alpha   90.00
_cell.angle_beta   90.00
_cell.angle_gamma   90.00
#
_symmetry.space_group_name_H-M   'P 1'
#
loop_
_entity.id
_entity.type
_entity.pdbx_description
1 polymer ?
#
loop_
_entity_poly.entity_id
_entity_poly.type
_entity_poly.pdbx_seq_one_letter_code
_entity_poly.pdbx_strand_id
1 'polypeptide(L)'
;MSRSFRIAPGGRLSGEVRVPGDKSISHRSVMLGAIAEGVTEVTGFLEGADAISTMEIFRALGVRIDGPSDGRVTVRGVGLHGLRGATQPLDCGNAGTAMRLLMGLLAGQRFESILVGDESLSRRPM
;
A
#
# COMPACT_ATOMS: atom_id res chain seq x y z
N MET A 1 22.84 2.69 6.13
CA MET A 1 23.80 1.74 6.74
C MET A 1 23.44 0.34 6.28
N SER A 2 24.35 -0.37 5.61
CA SER A 2 24.11 -1.77 5.23
C SER A 2 24.18 -2.66 6.49
N ARG A 3 23.13 -3.43 6.77
CA ARG A 3 23.16 -4.45 7.84
C ARG A 3 23.74 -5.73 7.26
N SER A 4 24.78 -6.25 7.90
CA SER A 4 25.37 -7.56 7.57
C SER A 4 24.93 -8.60 8.58
N PHE A 5 24.52 -9.77 8.11
CA PHE A 5 24.13 -10.90 8.94
C PHE A 5 25.12 -12.05 8.72
N ARG A 6 25.64 -12.65 9.80
CA ARG A 6 26.44 -13.87 9.76
C ARG A 6 25.58 -15.04 10.20
N ILE A 7 25.35 -16.00 9.31
CA ILE A 7 24.52 -17.17 9.58
C ILE A 7 25.43 -18.38 9.77
N ALA A 8 25.19 -19.15 10.82
CA ALA A 8 25.87 -20.42 11.10
C ALA A 8 24.86 -21.58 11.04
N PRO A 9 25.31 -22.84 10.82
CA PRO A 9 24.42 -24.00 10.83
C PRO A 9 23.65 -24.11 12.16
N GLY A 10 22.32 -24.18 12.09
CA GLY A 10 21.42 -24.11 13.27
C GLY A 10 20.67 -25.39 13.62
N GLY A 11 20.97 -26.53 12.97
CA GLY A 11 20.25 -27.80 13.19
C GLY A 11 18.91 -27.88 12.45
N ARG A 12 17.88 -28.42 13.10
CA ARG A 12 16.53 -28.61 12.53
C ARG A 12 15.55 -27.60 13.13
N LEU A 13 14.71 -26.98 12.30
CA LEU A 13 13.62 -26.10 12.74
C LEU A 13 12.30 -26.90 12.79
N SER A 14 11.60 -26.87 13.92
CA SER A 14 10.27 -27.48 14.08
C SER A 14 9.35 -26.57 14.90
N GLY A 15 8.12 -26.37 14.42
CA GLY A 15 7.10 -25.58 15.11
C GLY A 15 6.05 -25.06 14.13
N GLU A 16 5.12 -24.28 14.64
CA GLU A 16 4.10 -23.59 13.85
C GLU A 16 4.29 -22.08 13.98
N VAL A 17 4.10 -21.36 12.87
CA VAL A 17 4.20 -19.91 12.85
C VAL A 17 3.14 -19.33 11.92
N ARG A 18 2.55 -18.21 12.32
CA ARG A 18 1.75 -17.39 11.42
C ARG A 18 2.67 -16.48 10.64
N VAL A 19 2.67 -16.60 9.32
CA VAL A 19 3.38 -15.67 8.44
C VAL A 19 2.64 -14.33 8.34
N PRO A 20 3.36 -13.24 8.00
CA PRO A 20 2.73 -11.95 7.75
C PRO A 20 1.70 -12.00 6.61
N GLY A 21 0.85 -10.98 6.56
CA GLY A 21 -0.12 -10.81 5.48
C GLY A 21 0.51 -10.78 4.08
N ASP A 22 -0.28 -11.12 3.07
CA ASP A 22 0.17 -11.04 1.68
C ASP A 22 0.27 -9.58 1.22
N LYS A 23 1.42 -9.22 0.64
CA LYS A 23 1.69 -7.85 0.19
C LYS A 23 0.74 -7.41 -0.92
N SER A 24 0.52 -8.27 -1.93
CA SER A 24 -0.29 -7.95 -3.10
C SER A 24 -1.77 -7.76 -2.76
N ILE A 25 -2.29 -8.55 -1.82
CA ILE A 25 -3.64 -8.43 -1.28
C ILE A 25 -3.73 -7.18 -0.40
N SER A 26 -2.73 -6.90 0.43
CA SER A 26 -2.71 -5.70 1.28
C SER A 26 -2.85 -4.42 0.45
N HIS A 27 -2.07 -4.25 -0.62
CA HIS A 27 -2.24 -3.13 -1.55
C HIS A 27 -3.66 -3.03 -2.12
N ARG A 28 -4.17 -4.15 -2.65
CA ARG A 28 -5.47 -4.18 -3.34
C ARG A 28 -6.65 -3.99 -2.38
N SER A 29 -6.54 -4.46 -1.14
CA SER A 29 -7.58 -4.30 -0.13
C SER A 29 -7.85 -2.82 0.17
N VAL A 30 -6.78 -2.01 0.26
CA VAL A 30 -6.87 -0.57 0.42
C VAL A 30 -7.38 0.10 -0.86
N MET A 31 -6.81 -0.23 -2.02
CA MET A 31 -7.21 0.37 -3.30
C MET A 31 -8.68 0.16 -3.63
N LEU A 32 -9.16 -1.08 -3.53
CA LEU A 32 -10.53 -1.45 -3.84
C LEU A 32 -11.50 -0.92 -2.78
N GLY A 33 -11.13 -1.01 -1.49
CA GLY A 33 -11.95 -0.47 -0.41
C GLY A 33 -12.09 1.05 -0.49
N ALA A 34 -11.07 1.75 -0.98
CA ALA A 34 -11.10 3.20 -1.15
C ALA A 34 -12.11 3.67 -2.20
N ILE A 35 -12.24 2.94 -3.31
CA ILE A 35 -13.14 3.28 -4.42
C ILE A 35 -14.49 2.56 -4.37
N ALA A 36 -14.71 1.71 -3.37
CA ALA A 36 -15.99 1.10 -3.10
C ALA A 36 -16.96 2.09 -2.45
N GLU A 37 -18.25 1.75 -2.46
CA GLU A 37 -19.26 2.40 -1.63
C GLU A 37 -19.32 1.70 -0.26
N GLY A 38 -19.32 2.46 0.83
CA GLY A 38 -19.45 1.92 2.19
C GLY A 38 -18.12 1.73 2.93
N VAL A 39 -18.08 0.76 3.85
CA VAL A 39 -16.93 0.51 4.73
C VAL A 39 -16.34 -0.86 4.40
N THR A 40 -15.01 -0.90 4.19
CA THR A 40 -14.24 -2.13 4.04
C THR A 40 -13.43 -2.38 5.30
N GLU A 41 -13.56 -3.56 5.88
CA GLU A 41 -12.76 -4.01 7.02
C GLU A 41 -11.77 -5.09 6.58
N VAL A 42 -10.50 -4.89 6.89
CA VAL A 42 -9.40 -5.78 6.51
C VAL A 42 -8.73 -6.31 7.77
N THR A 43 -8.47 -7.61 7.80
CA THR A 43 -7.70 -8.28 8.85
C THR A 43 -6.53 -9.04 8.26
N GLY A 44 -5.40 -9.08 8.97
CA GLY A 44 -4.17 -9.68 8.45
C GLY A 44 -3.48 -8.82 7.38
N PHE A 45 -3.69 -7.50 7.43
CA PHE A 45 -3.00 -6.54 6.59
C PHE A 45 -1.49 -6.58 6.87
N LEU A 46 -0.68 -6.57 5.81
CA LEU A 46 0.78 -6.47 5.93
C LEU A 46 1.20 -5.04 6.25
N GLU A 47 1.74 -4.79 7.44
CA GLU A 47 2.26 -3.49 7.87
C GLU A 47 3.68 -3.20 7.33
N GLY A 48 3.95 -3.61 6.10
CA GLY A 48 5.22 -3.36 5.40
C GLY A 48 5.21 -1.99 4.72
N ALA A 49 6.39 -1.38 4.59
CA ALA A 49 6.57 -0.03 4.02
C ALA A 49 5.80 0.18 2.71
N ASP A 50 5.86 -0.77 1.77
CA ASP A 50 5.15 -0.70 0.49
C ASP A 50 3.62 -0.52 0.67
N ALA A 51 3.02 -1.35 1.53
CA ALA A 51 1.56 -1.34 1.75
C ALA A 51 1.13 -0.10 2.54
N ILE A 52 1.98 0.36 3.48
CA ILE A 52 1.78 1.62 4.20
C ILE A 52 1.81 2.81 3.23
N SER A 53 2.78 2.88 2.31
CA SER A 53 2.81 3.94 1.28
C SER A 53 1.51 4.01 0.47
N THR A 54 0.93 2.85 0.13
CA THR A 54 -0.38 2.82 -0.56
C THR A 54 -1.48 3.41 0.30
N MET A 55 -1.53 3.06 1.59
CA MET A 55 -2.51 3.60 2.53
C MET A 55 -2.38 5.12 2.68
N GLU A 56 -1.16 5.64 2.82
CA GLU A 56 -0.92 7.09 2.92
C GLU A 56 -1.34 7.84 1.64
N ILE A 57 -1.11 7.24 0.46
CA ILE A 57 -1.59 7.80 -0.80
C ILE A 57 -3.12 7.94 -0.79
N PHE A 58 -3.85 6.91 -0.39
CA PHE A 58 -5.32 7.01 -0.35
C PHE A 58 -5.83 7.99 0.72
N ARG A 59 -5.11 8.13 1.84
CA ARG A 59 -5.39 9.21 2.82
C ARG A 59 -5.21 10.58 2.19
N ALA A 60 -4.13 10.80 1.46
CA ALA A 60 -3.88 12.04 0.73
C ALA A 60 -4.93 12.32 -0.35
N LEU A 61 -5.50 11.27 -0.95
CA LEU A 61 -6.60 11.34 -1.92
C LEU A 61 -7.98 11.51 -1.26
N GLY A 62 -8.04 11.77 0.04
CA GLY A 62 -9.27 12.10 0.77
C GLY A 62 -10.05 10.90 1.33
N VAL A 63 -9.47 9.70 1.32
CA VAL A 63 -10.11 8.50 1.88
C VAL A 63 -9.80 8.42 3.37
N ARG A 64 -10.85 8.26 4.19
CA ARG A 64 -10.65 8.01 5.63
C ARG A 64 -10.30 6.55 5.85
N ILE A 65 -9.06 6.32 6.28
CA ILE A 65 -8.54 4.99 6.61
C ILE A 65 -8.08 5.01 8.07
N ASP A 66 -8.70 4.18 8.90
CA ASP A 66 -8.34 3.97 10.30
C ASP A 66 -7.39 2.74 10.38
N GLY A 67 -6.30 2.81 11.15
CA GLY A 67 -5.26 1.76 11.26
C GLY A 67 -3.95 2.03 10.49
N PRO A 68 -3.12 1.01 10.19
CA PRO A 68 -3.25 -0.35 10.68
C PRO A 68 -2.98 -0.43 12.18
N SER A 69 -3.59 -1.41 12.83
CA SER A 69 -3.26 -1.82 14.20
C SER A 69 -3.42 -3.33 14.29
N ASP A 70 -2.31 -4.05 14.49
CA ASP A 70 -2.29 -5.52 14.53
C ASP A 70 -2.91 -6.15 13.27
N GLY A 71 -2.52 -5.62 12.10
CA GLY A 71 -3.04 -6.05 10.81
C GLY A 71 -4.51 -5.72 10.56
N ARG A 72 -5.16 -4.89 11.39
CA ARG A 72 -6.54 -4.42 11.18
C ARG A 72 -6.57 -3.05 10.55
N VAL A 73 -7.32 -2.90 9.46
CA VAL A 73 -7.52 -1.64 8.74
C VAL A 73 -9.01 -1.47 8.43
N THR A 74 -9.52 -0.26 8.61
CA THR A 74 -10.89 0.12 8.20
C THR A 74 -10.82 1.22 7.17
N VAL A 75 -11.31 0.97 5.96
CA VAL A 75 -11.33 1.92 4.84
C VAL A 75 -12.76 2.39 4.62
N ARG A 76 -13.00 3.70 4.69
CA ARG A 76 -14.29 4.31 4.37
C ARG A 76 -14.27 4.76 2.92
N GLY A 77 -14.83 3.91 2.05
CA GLY A 77 -14.83 4.11 0.61
C GLY A 77 -15.56 5.38 0.20
N VAL A 78 -15.05 6.01 -0.85
CA VAL A 78 -15.58 7.27 -1.40
C VAL A 78 -16.30 7.06 -2.73
N GLY A 79 -16.44 5.81 -3.18
CA GLY A 79 -16.96 5.48 -4.51
C GLY A 79 -15.96 5.74 -5.64
N LEU A 80 -16.29 5.28 -6.84
CA LEU A 80 -15.39 5.24 -8.00
C LEU A 80 -14.78 6.59 -8.38
N HIS A 81 -15.52 7.68 -8.16
CA HIS A 81 -15.15 9.05 -8.51
C HIS A 81 -15.07 10.00 -7.31
N GLY A 82 -15.06 9.47 -6.09
CA GLY A 82 -15.01 10.29 -4.87
C GLY A 82 -13.61 10.66 -4.39
N LEU A 83 -12.56 10.16 -5.06
CA LEU A 83 -11.19 10.56 -4.78
C LEU A 83 -11.00 12.06 -5.04
N ARG A 84 -10.08 12.67 -4.30
CA ARG A 84 -9.74 14.09 -4.42
C ARG A 84 -8.27 14.24 -4.79
N GLY A 85 -7.96 15.21 -5.64
CA GLY A 85 -6.57 15.51 -6.00
C GLY A 85 -5.75 15.91 -4.78
N ALA A 86 -4.50 15.44 -4.74
CA ALA A 86 -3.54 15.81 -3.71
C ALA A 86 -2.69 17.01 -4.16
N THR A 87 -2.35 17.91 -3.23
CA THR A 87 -1.46 19.05 -3.52
C THR A 87 0.02 18.69 -3.54
N GLN A 88 0.37 17.53 -2.99
CA GLN A 88 1.74 17.01 -2.94
C GLN A 88 1.84 15.75 -3.81
N PRO A 89 3.03 15.45 -4.36
CA PRO A 89 3.25 14.20 -5.07
C PRO A 89 2.91 12.96 -4.21
N LEU A 90 2.34 11.96 -4.85
CA LEU A 90 1.97 10.68 -4.26
C LEU A 90 3.20 9.77 -4.19
N ASP A 91 3.79 9.65 -3.00
CA ASP A 91 5.01 8.87 -2.80
C ASP A 91 4.72 7.37 -2.68
N CYS A 92 5.08 6.62 -3.73
CA CYS A 92 4.95 5.17 -3.78
C CYS A 92 6.09 4.43 -3.07
N GLY A 93 7.11 5.12 -2.54
CA GLY A 93 8.31 4.52 -1.95
C GLY A 93 8.98 3.56 -2.94
N ASN A 94 9.15 2.29 -2.54
CA ASN A 94 9.66 1.23 -3.42
C ASN A 94 8.53 0.40 -4.09
N ALA A 95 7.27 0.71 -3.79
CA ALA A 95 6.12 -0.12 -4.15
C ALA A 95 5.76 -0.02 -5.64
N GLY A 96 6.45 -0.81 -6.47
CA GLY A 96 6.16 -0.89 -7.91
C GLY A 96 4.74 -1.37 -8.23
N THR A 97 4.11 -2.13 -7.33
CA THR A 97 2.69 -2.50 -7.44
C THR A 97 1.79 -1.28 -7.25
N ALA A 98 2.07 -0.43 -6.26
CA ALA A 98 1.31 0.79 -6.02
C ALA A 98 1.41 1.72 -7.23
N MET A 99 2.64 2.04 -7.66
CA MET A 99 2.91 2.91 -8.80
C MET A 99 2.10 2.53 -10.05
N ARG A 100 2.17 1.26 -10.48
CA ARG A 100 1.49 0.82 -11.72
C ARG A 100 -0.02 0.76 -11.61
N LEU A 101 -0.56 0.30 -10.49
CA LEU A 101 -2.01 0.21 -10.30
C LEU A 101 -2.64 1.60 -10.11
N LEU A 102 -1.96 2.48 -9.38
CA LEU A 102 -2.40 3.86 -9.19
C LEU A 102 -2.39 4.64 -10.49
N MET A 103 -1.38 4.47 -11.37
CA MET A 103 -1.40 5.11 -12.70
C MET A 103 -2.69 4.77 -13.47
N GLY A 104 -3.08 3.50 -13.51
CA GLY A 104 -4.32 3.09 -14.17
C GLY A 104 -5.58 3.66 -13.49
N LEU A 105 -5.63 3.64 -12.16
CA LEU A 105 -6.77 4.16 -11.40
C LEU A 105 -6.94 5.68 -11.55
N LEU A 106 -5.83 6.42 -11.43
CA LEU A 106 -5.80 7.88 -11.42
C LEU A 106 -5.98 8.47 -12.82
N ALA A 107 -5.60 7.75 -13.89
CA ALA A 107 -5.88 8.16 -15.26
C ALA A 107 -7.39 8.36 -15.55
N GLY A 108 -8.26 7.68 -14.79
CA GLY A 108 -9.72 7.85 -14.89
C GLY A 108 -10.29 8.97 -14.00
N GLN A 109 -9.48 9.67 -13.21
CA GLN A 109 -9.93 10.71 -12.29
C GLN A 109 -9.84 12.10 -12.94
N ARG A 110 -10.63 13.06 -12.44
CA ARG A 110 -10.77 14.40 -13.03
C ARG A 110 -9.80 15.43 -12.43
N PHE A 111 -8.64 14.99 -11.97
CA PHE A 111 -7.61 15.82 -11.37
C PHE A 111 -6.23 15.33 -11.78
N GLU A 112 -5.26 16.24 -11.80
CA GLU A 112 -3.87 15.88 -12.04
C GLU A 112 -3.31 15.09 -10.86
N SER A 113 -2.44 14.12 -11.15
CA SER A 113 -1.73 13.34 -10.14
C SER A 113 -0.25 13.22 -10.52
N ILE A 114 0.63 13.51 -9.57
CA ILE A 114 2.07 13.31 -9.70
C ILE A 114 2.41 12.10 -8.82
N LEU A 115 3.00 11.06 -9.40
CA LEU A 115 3.48 9.89 -8.65
C LEU A 115 5.00 9.91 -8.62
N VAL A 116 5.58 9.66 -7.45
CA VAL A 116 7.04 9.58 -7.25
C VAL A 116 7.40 8.28 -6.54
N GLY A 117 8.68 7.92 -6.60
CA GLY A 117 9.22 6.75 -5.92
C GLY A 117 10.65 6.98 -5.48
N ASP A 118 11.19 6.03 -4.71
CA ASP A 118 12.59 6.06 -4.31
C ASP A 118 13.55 5.87 -5.50
N GLU A 119 14.86 5.93 -5.23
CA GLU A 119 15.91 5.78 -6.25
C GLU A 119 15.84 4.42 -6.99
N SER A 120 15.38 3.37 -6.32
CA SER A 120 15.22 2.04 -6.95
C SER A 120 14.02 2.04 -7.88
N LEU A 121 12.87 2.53 -7.41
CA LEU A 121 11.63 2.56 -8.16
C LEU A 121 11.73 3.50 -9.36
N SER A 122 12.37 4.66 -9.20
CA SER A 122 12.55 5.67 -10.26
C SER A 122 13.41 5.19 -11.43
N ARG A 123 14.16 4.10 -11.28
CA ARG A 123 14.93 3.46 -12.37
C ARG A 123 14.16 2.34 -13.07
N ARG A 124 12.97 1.96 -12.60
CA ARG A 124 12.17 0.88 -13.20
C ARG A 124 11.36 1.44 -14.37
N PRO A 125 11.19 0.69 -15.48
CA PRO A 125 10.29 1.10 -16.56
C PRO A 125 8.85 1.15 -16.05
N MET A 126 8.13 2.21 -16.43
CA MET A 126 6.71 2.43 -16.12
C MET A 126 5.85 2.12 -17.33
#